data_AF-A0A3E0GYL4-F1
#
_entry.id   AF-A0A3E0GYL4-F1
#
_cell.length_a   1.000
_cell.length_b   1.000
_cell.length_c   1.000
_cell.angle_alpha   90.00
_cell.angle_beta   90.00
_cell.angle_gamma   90.00
#
_symmetry.space_group_name_H-M   'P 1'
#
loop_
_entity.id
_entity.type
_entity.pdbx_description
1 polymer ?
#
loop_
_entity_poly.entity_id
_entity_poly.type
_entity_poly.pdbx_seq_one_letter_code
_entity_poly.pdbx_strand_id
1 'polypeptide(L)'
;MTETLDDRREAARKRIEDRRGFLPHLVVYLFVNGTLLFVWANVGPQGFFWPAIVMFTWGIGLVMHAWNAFVRRPITEADIDRELARDTDEARPTDIT
;
A
#
# COMPACT_ATOMS: atom_id res chain seq x y z
N MET A 1 -18.60 -23.69 -10.88
CA MET A 1 -17.89 -22.87 -11.91
C MET A 1 -18.04 -21.37 -11.65
N THR A 2 -19.11 -20.92 -10.99
CA THR A 2 -19.36 -19.51 -10.65
C THR A 2 -18.40 -18.96 -9.57
N GLU A 3 -18.04 -19.74 -8.54
CA GLU A 3 -17.07 -19.36 -7.50
C GLU A 3 -15.79 -18.77 -8.07
N THR A 4 -15.10 -19.50 -8.95
CA THR A 4 -13.83 -19.06 -9.55
C THR A 4 -13.89 -17.74 -10.34
N LEU A 5 -15.07 -17.34 -10.83
CA LEU A 5 -15.24 -16.09 -11.56
C LEU A 5 -15.51 -14.91 -10.62
N ASP A 6 -16.25 -15.16 -9.53
CA ASP A 6 -16.53 -14.15 -8.50
C ASP A 6 -15.25 -13.83 -7.71
N ASP A 7 -14.47 -14.84 -7.32
CA ASP A 7 -13.17 -14.68 -6.63
C ASP A 7 -12.18 -13.85 -7.47
N ARG A 8 -12.09 -14.16 -8.77
CA ARG A 8 -11.23 -13.41 -9.71
C ARG A 8 -11.69 -11.96 -9.87
N ARG A 9 -12.99 -11.70 -9.80
CA ARG A 9 -13.55 -10.34 -9.86
C ARG A 9 -13.25 -9.57 -8.59
N GLU A 10 -13.37 -10.20 -7.43
CA GLU A 10 -13.13 -9.59 -6.13
C GLU A 10 -11.65 -9.25 -5.96
N ALA A 11 -10.75 -10.17 -6.33
CA ALA A 11 -9.31 -9.93 -6.36
C ALA A 11 -8.92 -8.79 -7.33
N ALA A 12 -9.57 -8.71 -8.49
CA ALA A 12 -9.34 -7.62 -9.44
C ALA A 12 -9.84 -6.27 -8.89
N ARG A 13 -11.00 -6.27 -8.21
CA ARG A 13 -11.58 -5.07 -7.59
C ARG A 13 -10.68 -4.54 -6.47
N LYS A 14 -10.20 -5.42 -5.59
CA LYS A 14 -9.31 -5.08 -4.47
C LYS A 14 -8.00 -4.44 -4.95
N ARG A 15 -7.40 -4.96 -6.03
CA ARG A 15 -6.21 -4.33 -6.66
C ARG A 15 -6.46 -2.91 -7.18
N ILE A 16 -7.66 -2.65 -7.70
CA ILE A 16 -8.02 -1.31 -8.21
C ILE A 16 -8.27 -0.36 -7.04
N GLU A 17 -8.89 -0.85 -5.98
CA GLU A 17 -9.23 -0.08 -4.77
C GLU A 17 -7.98 0.31 -3.99
N ASP A 18 -7.03 -0.62 -3.79
CA ASP A 18 -5.75 -0.34 -3.12
C ASP A 18 -4.94 0.72 -3.87
N ARG A 19 -4.91 0.66 -5.21
CA ARG A 19 -4.24 1.67 -6.05
C ARG A 19 -4.94 3.03 -6.00
N ARG A 20 -6.27 3.05 -5.89
CA ARG A 20 -7.05 4.29 -5.79
C ARG A 20 -6.93 4.95 -4.41
N GLY A 21 -6.72 4.19 -3.34
CA GLY A 21 -6.53 4.74 -1.99
C GLY A 21 -5.26 5.59 -1.84
N PHE A 22 -4.21 5.26 -2.58
CA PHE A 22 -2.92 5.97 -2.50
C PHE A 22 -2.89 7.31 -3.25
N LEU A 23 -3.59 7.41 -4.40
CA LEU A 23 -3.58 8.62 -5.23
C LEU A 23 -3.97 9.90 -4.48
N PRO A 24 -5.07 9.92 -3.69
CA PRO A 24 -5.46 11.08 -2.89
C PRO A 24 -4.36 11.52 -1.92
N HIS A 25 -3.69 10.56 -1.27
CA HIS A 25 -2.62 10.84 -0.30
C HIS A 25 -1.41 11.48 -0.99
N LEU A 26 -1.04 10.99 -2.18
CA LEU A 26 0.03 11.59 -2.99
C LEU A 26 -0.33 13.01 -3.45
N VAL A 27 -1.57 13.24 -3.91
CA VAL A 27 -2.03 14.57 -4.36
C VAL A 27 -1.99 15.57 -3.21
N VAL A 28 -2.51 15.20 -2.03
CA VAL A 28 -2.45 16.05 -0.84
C VAL A 28 -1.00 16.34 -0.45
N TYR A 29 -0.13 15.32 -0.47
CA TYR A 29 1.29 15.51 -0.18
C TYR A 29 1.95 16.52 -1.12
N LEU A 30 1.75 16.40 -2.43
CA LEU A 30 2.31 17.33 -3.40
C LEU A 30 1.77 18.75 -3.23
N PHE A 31 0.45 18.88 -2.98
CA PHE A 31 -0.19 20.18 -2.79
C PHE A 31 0.32 20.90 -1.53
N VAL A 32 0.40 20.18 -0.40
CA VAL A 32 0.88 20.73 0.87
C VAL A 32 2.36 21.12 0.73
N ASN A 33 3.22 20.22 0.26
CA ASN A 33 4.65 20.51 0.14
C ASN A 33 4.96 21.60 -0.88
N GLY A 34 4.21 21.65 -1.99
CA GLY A 34 4.28 22.75 -2.95
C GLY A 34 3.88 24.09 -2.32
N THR A 35 2.86 24.11 -1.47
CA THR A 35 2.45 25.30 -0.71
C THR A 35 3.53 25.73 0.29
N LEU A 36 4.13 24.80 1.04
CA LEU A 36 5.25 25.11 1.95
C LEU A 36 6.43 25.71 1.19
N LEU A 37 6.79 25.11 0.05
CA LEU A 37 7.88 25.60 -0.79
C LEU A 37 7.57 27.00 -1.33
N PHE A 38 6.34 27.22 -1.79
CA PHE A 38 5.88 28.53 -2.26
C PHE A 38 5.95 29.58 -1.16
N VAL A 39 5.46 29.28 0.05
CA VAL A 39 5.53 30.19 1.20
C VAL A 39 6.99 30.51 1.54
N TRP A 40 7.86 29.50 1.63
CA TRP A 40 9.28 29.72 1.94
C TRP A 40 9.97 30.61 0.88
N ALA A 41 9.69 30.38 -0.40
CA ALA A 41 10.26 31.17 -1.49
C ALA A 41 9.80 32.64 -1.47
N ASN A 42 8.57 32.91 -1.04
CA ASN A 42 7.99 34.27 -1.02
C ASN A 42 8.26 35.05 0.28
N VAL A 43 8.41 34.37 1.41
CA VAL A 43 8.67 35.01 2.72
C VAL A 43 10.15 35.45 2.86
N GLY A 44 11.02 34.98 1.97
CA GLY A 44 12.42 35.34 1.92
C GLY A 44 13.29 34.13 2.28
N PRO A 45 14.06 33.56 1.33
CA PRO A 45 14.85 32.34 1.53
C PRO A 45 16.10 32.53 2.43
N GLN A 46 16.09 33.55 3.29
CA GLN A 46 17.22 33.98 4.10
C GLN A 46 17.19 33.22 5.43
N GLY A 47 17.60 31.96 5.40
CA GLY A 47 17.62 31.12 6.60
C GLY A 47 17.55 29.62 6.31
N PHE A 48 17.40 28.85 7.38
CA PHE A 48 17.28 27.40 7.31
C PHE A 48 16.04 26.96 6.53
N PHE A 49 16.20 25.98 5.64
CA PHE A 49 15.14 25.42 4.81
C PHE A 49 14.24 24.49 5.63
N TRP A 50 13.44 25.07 6.53
CA TRP A 50 12.50 24.35 7.38
C TRP A 50 11.49 23.45 6.63
N PRO A 51 11.06 23.74 5.37
CA PRO A 51 10.21 22.82 4.63
C PRO A 51 10.85 21.45 4.41
N ALA A 52 12.18 21.35 4.37
CA ALA A 52 12.85 20.05 4.22
C ALA A 52 12.59 19.10 5.38
N ILE A 53 12.53 19.59 6.63
CA ILE A 53 12.24 18.72 7.78
C ILE A 53 10.81 18.17 7.68
N VAL A 54 9.87 19.03 7.30
CA VAL A 54 8.46 18.64 7.13
C VAL A 54 8.32 17.63 6.00
N MET A 55 8.92 17.91 4.84
CA MET A 55 8.98 16.99 3.70
C MET A 55 9.59 15.65 4.09
N PHE A 56 10.69 15.63 4.84
CA PHE A 56 11.38 14.40 5.20
C PHE A 56 10.56 13.55 6.18
N THR A 57 9.99 14.18 7.20
CA THR A 57 9.22 13.49 8.25
C THR A 57 7.92 12.92 7.69
N TRP A 58 7.18 13.70 6.89
CA TRP A 58 5.95 13.23 6.25
C TRP A 58 6.20 12.34 5.05
N GLY A 59 7.31 12.56 4.32
CA GLY A 59 7.69 11.75 3.17
C GLY A 59 7.91 10.28 3.54
N ILE A 60 8.45 10.00 4.73
CA ILE A 60 8.58 8.62 5.25
C ILE A 60 7.21 7.95 5.39
N GLY A 61 6.22 8.65 5.94
CA GLY A 61 4.85 8.14 6.06
C GLY A 61 4.22 7.82 4.70
N LEU A 62 4.42 8.71 3.72
CA LEU A 62 3.94 8.50 2.35
C LEU A 62 4.62 7.30 1.67
N VAL A 63 5.95 7.15 1.84
CA VAL A 63 6.71 6.02 1.29
C VAL A 63 6.25 4.69 1.90
N MET A 64 5.98 4.64 3.21
CA MET A 64 5.41 3.45 3.83
C MET A 64 4.02 3.10 3.26
N HIS A 65 3.19 4.11 3.01
CA HIS A 65 1.87 3.91 2.41
C HIS A 65 1.98 3.43 0.95
N ALA A 66 2.91 4.00 0.18
CA ALA A 66 3.23 3.57 -1.18
C ALA A 66 3.75 2.12 -1.20
N TRP A 67 4.60 1.75 -0.24
CA TRP A 67 5.13 0.39 -0.13
C TRP A 67 4.01 -0.63 0.13
N ASN A 68 3.04 -0.31 0.99
CA ASN A 68 1.87 -1.17 1.19
C ASN A 68 0.98 -1.24 -0.06
N ALA A 69 0.78 -0.14 -0.77
CA ALA A 69 -0.11 -0.09 -1.93
C ALA A 69 0.48 -0.72 -3.21
N PHE A 70 1.82 -0.67 -3.39
CA PHE A 70 2.49 -1.11 -4.63
C PHE A 70 3.44 -2.29 -4.45
N VAL A 71 4.05 -2.47 -3.27
CA VAL A 71 5.11 -3.49 -3.07
C VAL A 71 4.60 -4.71 -2.30
N ARG A 72 3.76 -4.52 -1.27
CA ARG A 72 3.05 -5.67 -0.70
C ARG A 72 2.03 -6.16 -1.72
N ARG A 73 2.27 -7.37 -2.24
CA ARG A 73 1.24 -8.08 -2.99
C ARG A 73 0.05 -8.29 -2.04
N PRO A 74 -1.19 -7.93 -2.42
CA PRO A 74 -2.34 -8.35 -1.65
C PRO A 74 -2.33 -9.87 -1.61
N ILE A 75 -2.46 -10.45 -0.41
CA ILE A 75 -2.60 -11.89 -0.24
C ILE A 75 -3.79 -12.32 -1.11
N THR A 76 -3.50 -13.14 -2.11
CA THR A 76 -4.52 -13.63 -3.03
C THR A 76 -5.29 -14.76 -2.34
N GLU A 77 -6.59 -14.92 -2.62
CA GLU A 77 -7.34 -16.11 -2.16
C GLU A 77 -6.62 -17.40 -2.57
N ALA A 78 -5.98 -17.42 -3.75
CA ALA A 78 -5.13 -18.54 -4.18
C ALA A 78 -3.89 -18.80 -3.29
N ASP A 79 -3.38 -17.79 -2.55
CA ASP A 79 -2.32 -17.99 -1.57
C ASP A 79 -2.91 -18.51 -0.24
N ILE A 80 -4.11 -18.09 0.12
CA ILE A 80 -4.86 -18.58 1.29
C ILE A 80 -5.28 -20.04 1.09
N ASP A 81 -5.83 -20.38 -0.07
CA ASP A 81 -6.21 -21.75 -0.45
C ASP A 81 -5.00 -22.67 -0.53
N ARG A 82 -3.85 -22.15 -0.97
CA ARG A 82 -2.60 -22.91 -0.99
C ARG A 82 -2.11 -23.22 0.42
N GLU A 83 -2.25 -22.27 1.35
CA GLU A 83 -1.88 -22.47 2.75
C GLU A 83 -2.86 -23.44 3.45
N LEU A 84 -4.17 -23.28 3.22
CA LEU A 84 -5.21 -24.20 3.73
C LEU A 84 -5.05 -25.63 3.19
N ALA A 85 -4.70 -25.78 1.91
CA ALA A 85 -4.41 -27.08 1.32
C ALA A 85 -3.16 -27.72 1.93
N ARG A 86 -2.17 -26.91 2.31
CA ARG A 86 -0.95 -27.36 3.00
C ARG A 86 -1.26 -27.87 4.41
N ASP A 87 -2.06 -27.13 5.17
CA ASP A 87 -2.47 -27.52 6.53
C ASP A 87 -3.37 -28.77 6.54
N THR A 88 -4.20 -28.95 5.50
CA THR A 88 -5.06 -30.13 5.35
C THR A 88 -4.26 -31.39 4.98
N ASP A 89 -3.15 -31.24 4.24
CA ASP A 89 -2.27 -32.36 3.89
C ASP A 89 -1.42 -32.83 5.08
N GLU A 90 -1.06 -31.91 5.98
CA GLU A 90 -0.27 -32.16 7.20
C GLU A 90 -1.13 -32.76 8.34
N ALA A 91 -2.45 -32.52 8.31
CA ALA A 91 -3.41 -33.17 9.22
C ALA A 91 -3.75 -34.63 8.86
N ARG A 92 -3.19 -35.17 7.76
CA ARG A 92 -3.34 -36.60 7.41
C ARG A 92 -2.40 -37.43 8.28
N PRO A 93 -2.91 -38.22 9.25
CA PRO A 93 -2.07 -38.91 10.21
C PRO A 93 -1.21 -39.95 9.49
N THR A 94 0.10 -39.81 9.64
CA THR A 94 1.09 -40.89 9.41
C THR A 94 1.03 -41.88 10.57
N ASP A 95 -0.17 -42.40 10.86
CA ASP A 95 -0.38 -43.39 11.91
C ASP A 95 -1.14 -44.59 11.32
N ILE A 96 -0.42 -45.31 10.47
CA ILE A 96 -0.71 -46.69 10.09
C ILE A 96 0.63 -47.45 10.11
N THR A 97 1.16 -47.73 11.31
CA THR A 97 2.07 -48.87 11.54
C THR A 97 1.95 -49.36 12.97
#